data_AF-A0A538EAU6-F1
#
_entry.id   AF-A0A538EAU6-F1
#
_cell.length_a   1.000
_cell.length_b   1.000
_cell.length_c   1.000
_cell.angle_alpha   90.00
_cell.angle_beta   90.00
_cell.angle_gamma   90.00
#
_symmetry.space_group_name_H-M   'P 1'
#
loop_
_entity.id
_entity.type
_entity.pdbx_description
1 polymer ?
#
loop_
_entity_poly.entity_id
_entity_poly.type
_entity_poly.pdbx_seq_one_letter_code
_entity_poly.pdbx_strand_id
1 'polypeptide(L)'
;LDPAPDLPYNRRAVGVNRRYTWVRTRLDDVKAIKDELGGTVNDVVLTIVTRALRRDLERRGVETGGLDVKAFVPISVRADDARGETGNQVAGMLIRLPVSCRDAGDCLQRIRFATAREKASGQAIGAQALTELAGFAPPTLLVQGARLAARQRFVNLVVTNVPGPQHRLECAGRPLLDMFPVVPVGKNLALGIAIASYHGRMAFGLSADFDVVPDVERLSDDVEAALRELGETAGIAGAPDLVERELEETGPAGGPAPAPEEQAEVVAESADPGAEQGAGAEVHWRGGSPARRA
;
A
#
# COMPACT_ATOMS: atom_id res chain seq x y z
N LEU A 1 -16.07 13.51 16.31
CA LEU A 1 -15.87 13.01 14.93
C LEU A 1 -17.21 12.56 14.39
N ASP A 2 -17.71 13.18 13.33
CA ASP A 2 -18.95 12.75 12.69
C ASP A 2 -18.75 11.40 12.00
N PRO A 3 -19.78 10.53 11.95
CA PRO A 3 -19.69 9.25 11.24
C PRO A 3 -19.37 9.45 9.76
N ALA A 4 -18.71 8.46 9.16
CA ALA A 4 -18.52 8.37 7.72
C ALA A 4 -19.87 8.13 7.01
N PRO A 5 -20.02 8.59 5.76
CA PRO A 5 -21.19 8.26 4.96
C PRO A 5 -21.34 6.74 4.83
N ASP A 6 -22.58 6.27 4.70
CA ASP A 6 -22.88 4.85 4.48
C ASP A 6 -22.53 4.48 3.04
N LEU A 7 -21.40 3.80 2.85
CA LEU A 7 -20.89 3.41 1.54
C LEU A 7 -20.81 1.87 1.44
N PRO A 8 -20.83 1.32 0.21
CA PRO A 8 -20.74 -0.12 -0.01
C PRO A 8 -19.57 -0.81 0.70
N TYR A 9 -18.46 -0.08 0.94
CA TYR A 9 -17.24 -0.58 1.58
C TYR A 9 -17.36 -0.81 3.10
N ASN A 10 -18.42 -0.32 3.76
CA ASN A 10 -18.56 -0.33 5.22
C ASN A 10 -19.56 -1.38 5.71
N ARG A 11 -19.28 -2.66 5.42
CA ARG A 11 -20.13 -3.78 5.85
C ARG A 11 -19.65 -4.38 7.18
N ARG A 12 -20.61 -4.76 8.03
CA ARG A 12 -20.34 -5.39 9.34
C ARG A 12 -19.72 -6.79 9.21
N ALA A 13 -20.12 -7.53 8.18
CA ALA A 13 -19.55 -8.80 7.82
C ALA A 13 -18.57 -8.58 6.67
N VAL A 14 -17.30 -8.87 6.94
CA VAL A 14 -16.21 -8.98 5.97
C VAL A 14 -15.78 -10.43 6.07
N GLY A 15 -15.75 -11.14 4.95
CA GLY A 15 -15.44 -12.56 4.87
C GLY A 15 -13.98 -12.86 5.23
N VAL A 16 -13.58 -14.13 5.13
CA VAL A 16 -12.17 -14.54 5.31
C VAL A 16 -11.36 -14.42 4.01
N ASN A 17 -12.04 -14.35 2.87
CA ASN A 17 -11.42 -14.28 1.55
C ASN A 17 -11.07 -12.84 1.18
N ARG A 18 -9.99 -12.68 0.41
CA ARG A 18 -9.49 -11.38 -0.05
C ARG A 18 -9.34 -11.40 -1.55
N ARG A 19 -9.60 -10.25 -2.18
CA ARG A 19 -9.15 -9.96 -3.54
C ARG A 19 -8.05 -8.92 -3.48
N TYR A 20 -7.09 -9.07 -4.38
CA TYR A 20 -5.97 -8.17 -4.51
C TYR A 20 -5.67 -7.93 -5.99
N THR A 21 -5.55 -6.66 -6.36
CA THR A 21 -5.07 -6.22 -7.66
C THR A 21 -4.13 -5.04 -7.45
N TRP A 22 -3.42 -4.63 -8.50
CA TRP A 22 -2.51 -3.51 -8.44
C TRP A 22 -2.50 -2.69 -9.73
N VAL A 23 -2.12 -1.43 -9.60
CA VAL A 23 -1.80 -0.53 -10.72
C VAL A 23 -0.37 -0.06 -10.56
N ARG A 24 0.35 0.07 -11.66
CA ARG A 24 1.75 0.52 -11.69
C ARG A 24 1.87 1.77 -12.54
N THR A 25 2.69 2.71 -12.08
CA THR A 25 3.03 3.93 -12.81
C THR A 25 4.45 4.36 -12.50
N ARG A 26 4.96 5.34 -13.25
CA ARG A 26 6.26 5.97 -13.01
C ARG A 26 6.10 7.00 -11.90
N LEU A 27 7.02 6.97 -10.93
CA LEU A 27 7.05 7.99 -9.88
C LEU A 27 7.30 9.38 -10.47
N ASP A 28 8.07 9.47 -11.56
CA ASP A 28 8.38 10.74 -12.21
C ASP A 28 7.17 11.36 -12.87
N ASP A 29 6.24 10.58 -13.43
CA ASP A 29 4.99 11.10 -14.00
C ASP A 29 4.14 11.73 -12.89
N VAL A 30 4.06 11.06 -11.73
CA VAL A 30 3.35 11.59 -10.54
C VAL A 30 4.02 12.86 -9.99
N LYS A 31 5.36 12.92 -9.99
CA LYS A 31 6.10 14.13 -9.60
C LYS A 31 5.90 15.26 -10.60
N ALA A 32 5.92 14.98 -11.89
CA ALA A 32 5.68 15.97 -12.92
C ALA A 32 4.27 16.56 -12.80
N ILE A 33 3.24 15.73 -12.54
CA ILE A 33 1.88 16.20 -12.27
C ILE A 33 1.87 17.16 -11.07
N LYS A 34 2.55 16.77 -9.99
CA LYS A 34 2.69 17.58 -8.77
C LYS A 34 3.38 18.91 -9.07
N ASP A 35 4.43 18.90 -9.90
CA ASP A 35 5.22 20.08 -10.19
C ASP A 35 4.45 21.06 -11.11
N GLU A 36 3.66 20.55 -12.05
CA GLU A 36 2.83 21.37 -12.96
C GLU A 36 1.57 21.92 -12.26
N LEU A 37 0.82 21.07 -11.57
CA LEU A 37 -0.48 21.44 -10.97
C LEU A 37 -0.37 21.91 -9.50
N GLY A 38 0.82 21.77 -8.91
CA GLY A 38 1.13 22.11 -7.53
C GLY A 38 0.60 21.11 -6.49
N GLY A 39 1.12 21.22 -5.27
CA GLY A 39 0.78 20.33 -4.15
C GLY A 39 1.92 19.35 -3.82
N THR A 40 1.58 18.24 -3.18
CA THR A 40 2.52 17.16 -2.83
C THR A 40 2.19 15.87 -3.60
N VAL A 41 3.15 14.94 -3.66
CA VAL A 41 2.92 13.60 -4.26
C VAL A 41 1.73 12.91 -3.57
N ASN A 42 1.57 13.10 -2.26
CA ASN A 42 0.42 12.56 -1.53
C ASN A 42 -0.91 13.19 -1.99
N ASP A 43 -0.94 14.49 -2.28
CA ASP A 43 -2.16 15.14 -2.79
C ASP A 43 -2.54 14.57 -4.17
N VAL A 44 -1.57 14.39 -5.06
CA VAL A 44 -1.77 13.76 -6.38
C VAL A 44 -2.30 12.32 -6.24
N VAL A 45 -1.69 11.51 -5.37
CA VAL A 45 -2.15 10.14 -5.07
C VAL A 45 -3.58 10.12 -4.53
N LEU A 46 -3.90 11.01 -3.58
CA LEU A 46 -5.25 11.11 -3.05
C LEU A 46 -6.26 11.59 -4.11
N THR A 47 -5.85 12.45 -5.04
CA THR A 47 -6.67 12.85 -6.20
C THR A 47 -7.00 11.66 -7.08
N ILE A 48 -5.99 10.87 -7.44
CA ILE A 48 -6.18 9.66 -8.25
C ILE A 48 -7.17 8.72 -7.58
N VAL A 49 -6.96 8.44 -6.28
CA VAL A 49 -7.87 7.59 -5.49
C VAL A 49 -9.28 8.18 -5.44
N THR A 50 -9.43 9.49 -5.25
CA THR A 50 -10.74 10.15 -5.18
C THR A 50 -11.50 10.04 -6.50
N ARG A 51 -10.82 10.27 -7.63
CA ARG A 51 -11.41 10.12 -8.97
C ARG A 51 -11.77 8.67 -9.27
N ALA A 52 -10.95 7.72 -8.83
CA ALA A 52 -11.25 6.30 -9.00
C ALA A 52 -12.47 5.87 -8.17
N LEU A 53 -12.52 6.27 -6.90
CA LEU A 53 -13.66 6.00 -6.03
C LEU A 53 -14.95 6.63 -6.54
N ARG A 54 -14.90 7.82 -7.15
CA ARG A 54 -16.07 8.43 -7.79
C ARG A 54 -16.67 7.49 -8.84
N ARG A 55 -15.84 7.02 -9.78
CA ARG A 55 -16.27 6.10 -10.85
C ARG A 55 -16.84 4.82 -10.29
N ASP A 56 -16.18 4.20 -9.31
CA ASP A 56 -16.68 2.97 -8.69
C ASP A 56 -18.00 3.16 -7.94
N LEU A 57 -18.15 4.26 -7.19
CA LEU A 57 -19.39 4.58 -6.48
C LEU A 57 -20.55 4.84 -7.46
N GLU A 58 -20.32 5.60 -8.52
CA GLU A 58 -21.33 5.85 -9.57
C GLU A 58 -21.77 4.55 -10.24
N ARG A 59 -20.82 3.65 -10.55
CA ARG A 59 -21.14 2.33 -11.10
C ARG A 59 -21.96 1.44 -10.17
N ARG A 60 -21.82 1.62 -8.86
CA ARG A 60 -22.62 0.93 -7.83
C ARG A 60 -23.95 1.62 -7.56
N GLY A 61 -24.29 2.68 -8.30
CA GLY A 61 -25.55 3.42 -8.15
C GLY A 61 -25.59 4.37 -6.95
N VAL A 62 -24.43 4.75 -6.40
CA VAL A 62 -24.33 5.72 -5.31
C VAL A 62 -24.33 7.14 -5.87
N GLU A 63 -25.22 8.00 -5.38
CA GLU A 63 -25.23 9.42 -5.73
C GLU A 63 -24.01 10.13 -5.12
N THR A 64 -23.15 10.70 -5.96
CA THR A 64 -21.90 11.34 -5.54
C THR A 64 -22.04 12.85 -5.30
N GLY A 65 -23.22 13.43 -5.53
CA GLY A 65 -23.49 14.86 -5.33
C GLY A 65 -23.26 15.29 -3.87
N GLY A 66 -22.29 16.18 -3.64
CA GLY A 66 -21.94 16.65 -2.29
C GLY A 66 -21.32 15.58 -1.36
N LEU A 67 -20.96 14.41 -1.90
CA LEU A 67 -20.41 13.31 -1.12
C LEU A 67 -18.90 13.47 -0.90
N ASP A 68 -18.48 13.33 0.36
CA ASP A 68 -17.08 13.25 0.79
C ASP A 68 -16.81 11.86 1.40
N VAL A 69 -15.96 11.06 0.76
CA VAL A 69 -15.49 9.80 1.31
C VAL A 69 -14.46 10.08 2.41
N LYS A 70 -14.60 9.48 3.59
CA LYS A 70 -13.64 9.67 4.70
C LYS A 70 -12.54 8.61 4.65
N ALA A 71 -11.31 9.02 4.41
CA ALA A 71 -10.14 8.15 4.39
C ALA A 71 -9.29 8.31 5.65
N PHE A 72 -8.82 7.19 6.19
CA PHE A 72 -7.69 7.20 7.12
C PHE A 72 -6.39 7.24 6.31
N VAL A 73 -5.58 8.27 6.52
CA VAL A 73 -4.31 8.48 5.83
C VAL A 73 -3.17 8.57 6.84
N PRO A 74 -2.34 7.52 6.98
CA PRO A 74 -1.13 7.58 7.79
C PRO A 74 -0.16 8.61 7.21
N ILE A 75 0.41 9.46 8.06
CA ILE A 75 1.48 10.40 7.75
C ILE A 75 2.69 10.12 8.63
N SER A 76 3.87 10.33 8.07
CA SER A 76 5.12 10.36 8.84
C SER A 76 5.15 11.66 9.65
N VAL A 77 5.31 11.56 10.97
CA VAL A 77 5.53 12.71 11.88
C VAL A 77 6.95 12.68 12.40
N ARG A 78 7.93 12.63 11.49
CA ARG A 78 9.32 12.86 11.88
C ARG A 78 9.52 14.36 12.03
N ALA A 79 9.87 14.81 13.22
CA ALA A 79 10.43 16.14 13.42
C ALA A 79 11.79 16.21 12.72
N ASP A 80 12.08 17.31 12.02
CA ASP A 80 13.30 17.49 11.21
C ASP A 80 14.62 17.38 12.03
N ASP A 81 14.54 17.40 13.37
CA ASP A 81 15.70 17.38 14.29
C ASP A 81 16.06 15.99 14.87
N ALA A 82 15.31 14.93 14.57
CA ALA A 82 15.59 13.59 15.12
C ALA A 82 16.62 12.79 14.28
N ARG A 83 17.83 13.33 14.12
CA ARG A 83 18.97 12.54 13.57
C ARG A 83 19.42 11.51 14.60
N GLY A 84 18.81 10.33 14.60
CA GLY A 84 19.29 9.17 15.37
C GLY A 84 18.22 8.32 16.05
N GLU A 85 16.95 8.75 16.07
CA GLU A 85 15.88 7.98 16.69
C GLU A 85 15.29 6.94 15.73
N THR A 86 15.50 5.65 16.04
CA THR A 86 14.87 4.53 15.35
C THR A 86 13.52 4.23 16.01
N GLY A 87 12.47 4.92 15.58
CA GLY A 87 11.10 4.67 16.02
C GLY A 87 10.11 4.97 14.89
N ASN A 88 9.12 4.08 14.68
CA ASN A 88 8.07 4.31 13.69
C ASN A 88 7.08 5.38 14.21
N GLN A 89 7.42 6.65 14.07
CA GLN A 89 6.55 7.76 14.45
C GLN A 89 5.53 8.02 13.34
N VAL A 90 4.45 7.22 13.32
CA VAL A 90 3.35 7.32 12.36
C VAL A 90 2.15 7.95 13.04
N ALA A 91 1.68 9.08 12.51
CA ALA A 91 0.40 9.67 12.89
C ALA A 91 -0.65 9.34 11.85
N GLY A 92 -1.93 9.34 12.24
CA GLY A 92 -3.05 9.19 11.31
C GLY A 92 -3.80 10.49 11.11
N MET A 93 -4.17 10.80 9.87
CA MET A 93 -5.10 11.88 9.55
C MET A 93 -6.41 11.33 8.99
N LEU A 94 -7.51 11.99 9.33
CA LEU A 94 -8.80 11.74 8.70
C LEU A 94 -9.03 12.76 7.59
N ILE A 95 -8.87 12.34 6.34
CA ILE A 95 -9.01 13.21 5.17
C ILE A 95 -10.37 12.97 4.51
N ARG A 96 -11.05 14.07 4.16
CA ARG A 96 -12.24 14.01 3.31
C ARG A 96 -11.81 14.03 1.84
N LEU A 97 -12.24 13.01 1.09
CA LEU A 97 -12.00 12.83 -0.32
C LEU A 97 -13.26 13.26 -1.09
N PRO A 98 -13.26 14.44 -1.73
CA PRO A 98 -14.45 15.02 -2.34
C PRO A 98 -14.73 14.35 -3.69
N VAL A 99 -15.39 13.19 -3.67
CA VAL A 99 -15.75 12.45 -4.90
C VAL A 99 -16.72 13.22 -5.80
N SER A 100 -17.38 14.24 -5.25
CA SER A 100 -18.21 15.19 -6.00
C SER A 100 -17.43 16.19 -6.88
N CYS A 101 -16.09 16.22 -6.82
CA CYS A 101 -15.24 17.11 -7.61
C CYS A 101 -15.52 17.00 -9.13
N ARG A 102 -15.48 18.13 -9.84
CA ARG A 102 -15.91 18.21 -11.25
C ARG A 102 -14.96 17.46 -12.18
N ASP A 103 -13.69 17.86 -12.15
CA ASP A 103 -12.59 17.31 -12.94
C ASP A 103 -11.38 17.04 -12.02
N ALA A 104 -10.33 16.43 -12.58
CA ALA A 104 -9.13 16.07 -11.82
C ALA A 104 -8.41 17.28 -11.20
N GLY A 105 -8.39 18.43 -11.88
CA GLY A 105 -7.77 19.67 -11.39
C GLY A 105 -8.53 20.28 -10.20
N ASP A 106 -9.86 20.42 -10.32
CA ASP A 106 -10.76 20.83 -9.22
C ASP A 106 -10.61 19.88 -8.02
N CYS A 107 -10.50 18.57 -8.29
CA CYS A 107 -10.30 17.58 -7.25
C CYS A 107 -8.98 17.76 -6.51
N LEU A 108 -7.87 17.98 -7.23
CA LEU A 108 -6.56 18.24 -6.63
C LEU A 108 -6.56 19.51 -5.77
N GLN A 109 -7.17 20.60 -6.23
CA GLN A 109 -7.27 21.82 -5.44
C GLN A 109 -8.04 21.60 -4.13
N ARG A 110 -9.18 20.90 -4.18
CA ARG A 110 -9.98 20.60 -2.98
C ARG A 110 -9.25 19.67 -2.01
N ILE A 111 -8.53 18.68 -2.52
CA ILE A 111 -7.74 17.76 -1.70
C ILE A 111 -6.58 18.49 -1.03
N ARG A 112 -5.85 19.35 -1.76
CA ARG A 112 -4.80 20.20 -1.19
C ARG A 112 -5.33 21.06 -0.05
N PHE A 113 -6.51 21.65 -0.23
CA PHE A 113 -7.16 22.41 0.84
C PHE A 113 -7.51 21.52 2.05
N ALA A 114 -8.10 20.35 1.81
CA ALA A 114 -8.45 19.40 2.86
C ALA A 114 -7.21 18.91 3.63
N THR A 115 -6.14 18.50 2.95
CA THR A 115 -4.91 18.01 3.58
C THR A 115 -4.18 19.12 4.33
N ALA A 116 -4.11 20.34 3.78
CA ALA A 116 -3.53 21.49 4.47
C ALA A 116 -4.31 21.85 5.74
N ARG A 117 -5.65 21.88 5.67
CA ARG A 117 -6.51 22.17 6.83
C ARG A 117 -6.32 21.15 7.95
N GLU A 118 -6.28 19.86 7.62
CA GLU A 118 -6.11 18.82 8.63
C GLU A 118 -4.68 18.79 9.20
N LYS A 119 -3.65 19.19 8.42
CA LYS A 119 -2.29 19.36 8.96
C LYS A 119 -2.23 20.54 9.94
N ALA A 120 -2.87 21.66 9.60
CA ALA A 120 -2.90 22.86 10.42
C ALA A 120 -3.76 22.70 11.69
N SER A 121 -4.81 21.87 11.65
CA SER A 121 -5.71 21.65 12.78
C SER A 121 -5.07 20.86 13.93
N GLY A 122 -3.88 20.26 13.72
CA GLY A 122 -3.24 19.38 14.69
C GLY A 122 -4.07 18.13 15.02
N GLN A 123 -5.13 17.84 14.25
CA GLN A 123 -5.97 16.64 14.39
C GLN A 123 -5.28 15.39 13.83
N ALA A 124 -3.96 15.30 14.03
CA ALA A 124 -3.20 14.07 13.94
C ALA A 124 -3.70 13.14 15.05
N ILE A 125 -4.81 12.46 14.78
CA ILE A 125 -5.40 11.50 15.70
C ILE A 125 -4.38 10.41 15.93
N GLY A 126 -3.82 10.38 17.14
CA GLY A 126 -3.24 9.18 17.70
C GLY A 126 -1.77 8.91 17.37
N ALA A 127 -0.94 9.91 17.04
CA ALA A 127 0.50 9.69 16.96
C ALA A 127 1.06 9.15 18.29
N GLN A 128 0.71 9.80 19.40
CA GLN A 128 1.07 9.35 20.75
C GLN A 128 0.24 8.15 21.18
N ALA A 129 -1.09 8.22 21.07
CA ALA A 129 -1.96 7.16 21.57
C ALA A 129 -1.81 5.81 20.85
N LEU A 130 -1.56 5.77 19.53
CA LEU A 130 -1.35 4.51 18.80
C LEU A 130 0.05 3.95 18.98
N THR A 131 1.08 4.82 19.08
CA THR A 131 2.47 4.42 19.35
C THR A 131 2.63 3.92 20.80
N GLU A 132 1.99 4.58 21.78
CA GLU A 132 1.95 4.14 23.18
C GLU A 132 1.19 2.82 23.34
N LEU A 133 0.08 2.62 22.60
CA LEU A 133 -0.63 1.34 22.61
C LEU A 133 0.21 0.22 21.99
N ALA A 134 0.89 0.48 20.87
CA ALA A 134 1.68 -0.53 20.15
C ALA A 134 2.98 -0.91 20.88
N GLY A 135 3.57 0.00 21.65
CA GLY A 135 4.84 -0.22 22.34
C GLY A 135 4.74 -1.01 23.65
N PHE A 136 3.64 -0.91 24.41
CA PHE A 136 3.56 -1.44 25.78
C PHE A 136 2.17 -1.94 26.24
N ALA A 137 1.13 -1.96 25.40
CA ALA A 137 -0.18 -2.41 25.86
C ALA A 137 -0.22 -3.94 26.07
N PRO A 138 -0.75 -4.42 27.21
CA PRO A 138 -1.05 -5.84 27.41
C PRO A 138 -1.85 -6.40 26.22
N PRO A 139 -1.60 -7.65 25.78
CA PRO A 139 -2.28 -8.26 24.63
C PRO A 139 -3.81 -8.16 24.68
N THR A 140 -4.39 -8.15 25.88
CA THR A 140 -5.82 -7.96 26.11
C THR A 140 -6.31 -6.57 25.70
N LEU A 141 -5.57 -5.51 26.00
CA LEU A 141 -5.88 -4.14 25.56
C LEU A 141 -5.68 -3.98 24.06
N LEU A 142 -4.67 -4.61 23.47
CA LEU A 142 -4.48 -4.64 22.01
C LEU A 142 -5.66 -5.33 21.31
N VAL A 143 -6.14 -6.45 21.84
CA VAL A 143 -7.32 -7.15 21.30
C VAL A 143 -8.59 -6.31 21.46
N GLN A 144 -8.77 -5.63 22.60
CA GLN A 144 -9.91 -4.74 22.81
C GLN A 144 -9.86 -3.51 21.88
N GLY A 145 -8.67 -2.91 21.73
CA GLY A 145 -8.39 -1.81 20.81
C GLY A 145 -8.65 -2.22 19.36
N ALA A 146 -8.15 -3.38 18.93
CA ALA A 146 -8.43 -3.94 17.60
C ALA A 146 -9.93 -4.20 17.39
N ARG A 147 -10.65 -4.70 18.39
CA ARG A 147 -12.12 -4.88 18.33
C ARG A 147 -12.88 -3.56 18.24
N LEU A 148 -12.39 -2.50 18.90
CA LEU A 148 -12.98 -1.17 18.84
C LEU A 148 -12.68 -0.51 17.48
N ALA A 149 -11.45 -0.60 17.01
CA ALA A 149 -11.04 -0.17 15.66
C ALA A 149 -11.84 -0.90 14.58
N ALA A 150 -12.08 -2.21 14.73
CA ALA A 150 -12.94 -2.99 13.83
C ALA A 150 -14.44 -2.62 13.90
N ARG A 151 -14.85 -1.82 14.88
CA ARG A 151 -16.20 -1.27 15.02
C ARG A 151 -16.28 0.22 14.67
N GLN A 152 -15.16 0.82 14.27
CA GLN A 152 -15.11 2.21 13.86
C GLN A 152 -16.16 2.49 12.78
N ARG A 153 -16.74 3.69 12.80
CA ARG A 153 -17.63 4.19 11.72
C ARG A 153 -17.23 5.58 11.24
N PHE A 154 -15.99 5.97 11.45
CA PHE A 154 -15.49 7.31 11.13
C PHE A 154 -14.69 7.34 9.83
N VAL A 155 -14.34 6.19 9.25
CA VAL A 155 -13.71 6.08 7.92
C VAL A 155 -14.34 5.01 7.05
N ASN A 156 -14.35 5.31 5.75
CA ASN A 156 -14.80 4.43 4.68
C ASN A 156 -13.71 3.46 4.22
N LEU A 157 -12.47 3.93 4.17
CA LEU A 157 -11.30 3.16 3.71
C LEU A 157 -10.01 3.67 4.34
N VAL A 158 -8.95 2.88 4.17
CA VAL A 158 -7.56 3.29 4.45
C VAL A 158 -6.87 3.60 3.13
N VAL A 159 -6.15 4.72 3.08
CA VAL A 159 -5.24 5.06 1.98
C VAL A 159 -3.88 5.37 2.58
N THR A 160 -2.86 4.57 2.26
CA THR A 160 -1.50 4.77 2.79
C THR A 160 -0.51 4.94 1.66
N ASN A 161 0.43 5.87 1.82
CA ASN A 161 1.49 6.10 0.84
C ASN A 161 2.85 6.07 1.55
N VAL A 162 3.69 5.09 1.21
CA VAL A 162 4.99 4.87 1.83
C VAL A 162 6.09 5.09 0.79
N PRO A 163 6.87 6.17 0.89
CA PRO A 163 8.04 6.36 0.04
C PRO A 163 9.04 5.23 0.31
N GLY A 164 9.37 4.46 -0.72
CA GLY A 164 10.38 3.41 -0.61
C GLY A 164 11.71 3.81 -1.25
N PRO A 165 12.73 2.94 -1.14
CA PRO A 165 14.07 3.19 -1.66
C PRO A 165 14.08 3.45 -3.17
N GLN A 166 14.83 4.46 -3.59
CA GLN A 166 15.00 4.80 -5.02
C GLN A 166 16.30 4.21 -5.62
N HIS A 167 17.06 3.45 -4.83
CA HIS A 167 18.15 2.60 -5.29
C HIS A 167 17.68 1.14 -5.34
N ARG A 168 18.31 0.35 -6.21
CA ARG A 168 18.02 -1.08 -6.31
C ARG A 168 18.39 -1.78 -5.01
N LEU A 169 17.54 -2.72 -4.60
CA LEU A 169 17.72 -3.55 -3.42
C LEU A 169 18.01 -4.96 -3.88
N GLU A 170 18.74 -5.71 -3.06
CA GLU A 170 19.07 -7.10 -3.33
C GLU A 170 18.79 -7.96 -2.10
N CYS A 171 18.38 -9.20 -2.35
CA CYS A 171 18.23 -10.22 -1.32
C CYS A 171 19.03 -11.45 -1.75
N ALA A 172 20.04 -11.82 -0.95
CA ALA A 172 20.94 -12.94 -1.24
C ALA A 172 21.54 -12.88 -2.68
N GLY A 173 21.97 -11.68 -3.09
CA GLY A 173 22.55 -11.42 -4.43
C GLY A 173 21.54 -11.42 -5.59
N ARG A 174 20.22 -11.43 -5.30
CA ARG A 174 19.16 -11.34 -6.31
C ARG A 174 18.48 -9.97 -6.25
N PRO A 175 18.32 -9.27 -7.38
CA PRO A 175 17.69 -7.97 -7.39
C PRO A 175 16.20 -8.06 -7.07
N LEU A 176 15.72 -7.14 -6.22
CA LEU A 176 14.30 -6.87 -6.06
C LEU A 176 13.81 -6.18 -7.33
N LEU A 177 12.76 -6.74 -7.96
CA LEU A 177 12.25 -6.26 -9.25
C LEU A 177 11.17 -5.20 -9.08
N ASP A 178 10.27 -5.41 -8.13
CA ASP A 178 9.12 -4.53 -7.90
C ASP A 178 8.62 -4.64 -6.47
N MET A 179 7.78 -3.70 -6.05
CA MET A 179 7.21 -3.63 -4.70
C MET A 179 5.72 -3.31 -4.76
N PHE A 180 4.88 -4.30 -4.45
CA PHE A 180 3.43 -4.16 -4.41
C PHE A 180 2.93 -4.16 -2.96
N PRO A 181 2.50 -3.01 -2.43
CA PRO A 181 2.11 -2.92 -1.03
C PRO A 181 0.72 -3.53 -0.82
N VAL A 182 0.49 -4.05 0.39
CA VAL A 182 -0.80 -4.62 0.83
C VAL A 182 -1.20 -3.94 2.12
N VAL A 183 -2.48 -3.55 2.24
CA VAL A 183 -3.03 -2.97 3.47
C VAL A 183 -4.12 -3.89 4.02
N PRO A 184 -4.15 -4.16 5.33
CA PRO A 184 -5.16 -5.02 5.91
C PRO A 184 -6.57 -4.42 5.75
N VAL A 185 -7.51 -5.27 5.34
CA VAL A 185 -8.95 -5.00 5.34
C VAL A 185 -9.65 -5.89 6.37
N GLY A 186 -10.73 -5.38 6.95
CA GLY A 186 -11.38 -5.99 8.11
C GLY A 186 -12.76 -5.42 8.36
N LYS A 187 -13.41 -5.79 9.47
CA LYS A 187 -14.79 -5.38 9.76
C LYS A 187 -14.97 -3.87 9.58
N ASN A 188 -16.00 -3.50 8.83
CA ASN A 188 -16.32 -2.12 8.46
C ASN A 188 -15.31 -1.39 7.57
N LEU A 189 -14.31 -2.09 7.02
CA LEU A 189 -13.29 -1.59 6.09
C LEU A 189 -13.03 -2.66 5.02
N ALA A 190 -13.94 -2.78 4.05
CA ALA A 190 -13.87 -3.81 3.01
C ALA A 190 -12.95 -3.44 1.83
N LEU A 191 -12.41 -2.22 1.81
CA LEU A 191 -11.48 -1.74 0.80
C LEU A 191 -10.35 -0.96 1.46
N GLY A 192 -9.12 -1.19 1.01
CA GLY A 192 -7.95 -0.43 1.38
C GLY A 192 -7.00 -0.29 0.20
N ILE A 193 -6.36 0.87 0.09
CA ILE A 193 -5.44 1.19 -0.98
C ILE A 193 -4.08 1.54 -0.37
N ALA A 194 -3.07 0.74 -0.71
CA ALA A 194 -1.70 0.98 -0.30
C ALA A 194 -0.91 1.47 -1.51
N ILE A 195 -0.08 2.48 -1.31
CA ILE A 195 0.79 3.06 -2.33
C ILE A 195 2.22 2.98 -1.81
N ALA A 196 3.12 2.53 -2.67
CA ALA A 196 4.53 2.52 -2.35
C ALA A 196 5.33 2.85 -3.60
N SER A 197 6.45 3.56 -3.41
CA SER A 197 7.38 3.83 -4.49
C SER A 197 8.66 3.01 -4.33
N TYR A 198 9.20 2.51 -5.43
CA TYR A 198 10.44 1.74 -5.44
C TYR A 198 11.16 1.94 -6.77
N HIS A 199 12.44 2.30 -6.73
CA HIS A 199 13.29 2.36 -7.93
C HIS A 199 12.62 3.05 -9.15
N GLY A 200 12.12 4.28 -8.96
CA GLY A 200 11.45 5.06 -10.01
C GLY A 200 10.00 4.66 -10.33
N ARG A 201 9.47 3.61 -9.69
CA ARG A 201 8.07 3.15 -9.83
C ARG A 201 7.23 3.60 -8.67
N MET A 202 5.93 3.64 -8.91
CA MET A 202 4.89 3.71 -7.89
C MET A 202 3.84 2.65 -8.17
N ALA A 203 3.51 1.87 -7.16
CA ALA A 203 2.49 0.84 -7.21
C ALA A 203 1.33 1.21 -6.28
N PHE A 204 0.10 1.06 -6.78
CA PHE A 204 -1.15 1.11 -6.02
C PHE A 204 -1.62 -0.31 -5.81
N GLY A 205 -1.51 -0.85 -4.60
CA GLY A 205 -2.08 -2.13 -4.22
C GLY A 205 -3.49 -1.96 -3.65
N LEU A 206 -4.47 -2.62 -4.26
CA LEU A 206 -5.87 -2.56 -3.88
C LEU A 206 -6.23 -3.86 -3.16
N SER A 207 -6.44 -3.77 -1.86
CA SER A 207 -6.85 -4.90 -1.02
C SER A 207 -8.34 -4.78 -0.74
N ALA A 208 -9.10 -5.85 -1.02
CA ALA A 208 -10.55 -5.81 -0.81
C ALA A 208 -11.10 -7.12 -0.26
N ASP A 209 -12.25 -7.01 0.38
CA ASP A 209 -13.08 -8.18 0.71
C ASP A 209 -13.63 -8.82 -0.57
N PHE A 210 -13.61 -10.16 -0.60
CA PHE A 210 -13.99 -10.91 -1.79
C PHE A 210 -15.47 -10.72 -2.20
N ASP A 211 -16.37 -10.59 -1.23
CA ASP A 211 -17.82 -10.54 -1.45
C ASP A 211 -18.33 -9.09 -1.56
N VAL A 212 -17.71 -8.15 -0.84
CA VAL A 212 -18.16 -6.74 -0.83
C VAL A 212 -17.69 -5.97 -2.08
N VAL A 213 -16.48 -6.28 -2.59
CA VAL A 213 -15.90 -5.63 -3.78
C VAL A 213 -15.52 -6.71 -4.80
N PRO A 214 -16.51 -7.38 -5.42
CA PRO A 214 -16.28 -8.50 -6.32
C PRO A 214 -15.67 -8.09 -7.67
N ASP A 215 -15.51 -6.80 -7.91
CA ASP A 215 -15.02 -6.19 -9.15
C ASP A 215 -13.86 -5.22 -8.87
N VAL A 216 -12.97 -5.57 -7.93
CA VAL A 216 -11.80 -4.75 -7.56
C VAL A 216 -10.89 -4.45 -8.77
N GLU A 217 -10.88 -5.34 -9.77
CA GLU A 217 -10.15 -5.17 -11.02
C GLU A 217 -10.67 -3.96 -11.83
N ARG A 218 -11.97 -3.66 -11.76
CA ARG A 218 -12.54 -2.45 -12.38
C ARG A 218 -12.13 -1.18 -11.64
N LEU A 219 -11.87 -1.28 -10.34
CA LEU A 219 -11.31 -0.18 -9.57
C LEU A 219 -9.84 0.07 -9.94
N SER A 220 -9.06 -0.96 -10.32
CA SER A 220 -7.73 -0.72 -10.91
C SER A 220 -7.83 0.03 -12.25
N ASP A 221 -8.79 -0.33 -13.13
CA ASP A 221 -9.02 0.40 -14.38
C ASP A 221 -9.36 1.88 -14.11
N ASP A 222 -10.13 2.16 -13.05
CA ASP A 222 -10.47 3.53 -12.66
C ASP A 222 -9.29 4.32 -12.11
N VAL A 223 -8.37 3.66 -11.41
CA VAL A 223 -7.11 4.25 -10.94
C VAL A 223 -6.25 4.61 -12.15
N GLU A 224 -6.14 3.74 -13.14
CA GLU A 224 -5.45 4.05 -14.41
C GLU A 224 -6.12 5.18 -15.18
N ALA A 225 -7.46 5.20 -15.24
CA ALA A 225 -8.21 6.28 -15.88
C ALA A 225 -8.01 7.61 -15.16
N ALA A 226 -7.96 7.61 -13.82
CA ALA A 226 -7.69 8.81 -13.03
C ALA A 226 -6.24 9.31 -13.19
N LEU A 227 -5.27 8.39 -13.26
CA LEU A 227 -3.87 8.70 -13.58
C LEU A 227 -3.78 9.40 -14.95
N ARG A 228 -4.43 8.83 -15.97
CA ARG A 228 -4.44 9.39 -17.33
C ARG A 228 -5.11 10.77 -17.37
N GLU A 229 -6.29 10.91 -16.78
CA GLU A 229 -7.03 12.18 -16.71
C GLU A 229 -6.18 13.29 -16.07
N LEU A 230 -5.48 12.97 -14.99
CA LEU A 230 -4.65 13.95 -14.29
C LEU A 230 -3.33 14.25 -15.04
N GLY A 231 -2.75 13.25 -15.71
CA GLY A 231 -1.62 13.44 -16.63
C GLY A 231 -1.97 14.34 -17.81
N GLU A 232 -3.13 14.13 -18.44
CA GLU A 232 -3.66 14.98 -19.51
C GLU A 232 -3.89 16.42 -19.03
N THR A 233 -4.46 16.58 -17.82
CA THR A 233 -4.66 17.90 -17.19
C THR A 233 -3.33 18.64 -16.97
N ALA A 234 -2.25 17.91 -16.68
CA ALA A 234 -0.90 18.43 -16.48
C ALA A 234 -0.07 18.50 -17.78
N GLY A 235 -0.62 18.12 -18.94
CA GLY A 235 0.13 18.11 -20.20
C GLY A 235 1.26 17.06 -20.26
N ILE A 236 1.17 15.99 -19.46
CA ILE A 236 2.18 14.93 -19.39
C ILE A 236 1.75 13.75 -20.24
N ALA A 237 2.54 13.45 -21.28
CA ALA A 237 2.39 12.22 -22.05
C ALA A 237 3.09 11.07 -21.32
N GLY A 238 2.37 9.98 -21.06
CA GLY A 238 2.91 8.80 -20.37
C GLY A 238 4.10 8.21 -21.13
N ALA A 239 5.24 8.08 -20.44
CA ALA A 239 6.41 7.40 -20.97
C ALA A 239 6.35 5.90 -20.69
N PRO A 240 6.96 5.04 -21.53
CA PRO A 240 6.96 3.59 -21.30
C PRO A 240 7.66 3.20 -19.99
N ASP A 241 7.27 2.05 -19.46
CA ASP A 241 7.70 1.58 -18.15
C ASP A 241 9.16 1.07 -18.17
N LEU A 242 9.95 1.43 -17.15
CA LEU A 242 11.41 1.26 -17.15
C LEU A 242 11.90 -0.19 -17.00
N VAL A 243 11.11 -1.12 -16.43
CA VAL A 243 11.49 -2.52 -16.18
C VAL A 243 11.11 -3.40 -17.34
N GLU A 244 10.12 -3.05 -18.16
CA GLU A 244 10.00 -3.69 -19.46
C GLU A 244 11.28 -3.45 -20.26
N ARG A 245 11.80 -2.21 -20.25
CA ARG A 245 13.10 -1.90 -20.84
C ARG A 245 14.27 -2.63 -20.20
N GLU A 246 14.39 -2.62 -18.86
CA GLU A 246 15.49 -3.34 -18.21
C GLU A 246 15.39 -4.86 -18.35
N LEU A 247 14.19 -5.47 -18.37
CA LEU A 247 13.99 -6.91 -18.59
C LEU A 247 14.21 -7.30 -20.06
N GLU A 248 13.85 -6.42 -21.01
CA GLU A 248 14.19 -6.57 -22.42
C GLU A 248 15.70 -6.44 -22.65
N GLU A 249 16.36 -5.49 -21.99
CA GLU A 249 17.81 -5.28 -22.05
C GLU A 249 18.59 -6.39 -21.30
N THR A 250 18.02 -6.99 -20.25
CA THR A 250 18.59 -8.13 -19.51
C THR A 250 18.04 -9.48 -19.97
N GLY A 251 17.72 -9.62 -21.27
CA GLY A 251 17.26 -10.85 -21.92
C GLY A 251 17.95 -12.12 -21.40
N PRO A 252 17.26 -13.28 -21.43
CA PRO A 252 17.49 -14.39 -20.49
C PRO A 252 18.98 -14.65 -20.34
N ALA A 253 19.53 -14.33 -19.17
CA ALA A 253 20.88 -14.71 -18.80
C ALA A 253 20.94 -16.23 -18.63
N GLY A 254 20.80 -16.95 -19.73
CA GLY A 254 21.04 -18.37 -19.90
C GLY A 254 22.52 -18.60 -20.18
N GLY A 255 23.38 -18.16 -19.25
CA GLY A 255 24.70 -18.72 -19.09
C GLY A 255 24.63 -19.71 -17.92
N PRO A 256 25.15 -20.94 -18.05
CA PRO A 256 25.17 -21.87 -16.91
C PRO A 256 25.89 -21.21 -15.74
N ALA A 257 25.32 -21.35 -14.54
CA ALA A 257 25.95 -20.90 -13.31
C ALA A 257 27.40 -21.42 -13.25
N PRO A 258 28.38 -20.59 -12.85
CA PRO A 258 29.74 -21.07 -12.66
C PRO A 258 29.70 -22.25 -11.68
N ALA A 259 30.37 -23.35 -12.06
CA ALA A 259 30.49 -24.53 -11.23
C ALA A 259 31.07 -24.12 -9.86
N PRO A 260 30.59 -24.71 -8.75
CA PRO A 260 31.12 -24.36 -7.44
C PRO A 260 32.60 -24.74 -7.38
N GLU A 261 33.45 -23.75 -7.11
CA GLU A 261 34.85 -23.96 -6.80
C GLU A 261 34.96 -24.83 -5.54
N GLU A 262 35.72 -25.91 -5.70
CA GLU A 262 36.09 -26.86 -4.67
C GLU A 262 36.94 -26.13 -3.61
N GLN A 263 36.34 -25.81 -2.46
CA GLN A 263 37.09 -25.27 -1.32
C GLN A 263 36.85 -26.08 -0.04
N ALA A 264 37.93 -26.77 0.32
CA ALA A 264 38.45 -27.12 1.63
C ALA A 264 37.51 -27.81 2.64
N GLU A 265 37.74 -29.11 2.72
CA GLU A 265 37.44 -30.00 3.84
C GLU A 265 37.84 -29.37 5.20
N VAL A 266 36.84 -29.03 6.01
CA VAL A 266 37.04 -28.75 7.44
C VAL A 266 36.56 -29.98 8.21
N VAL A 267 37.53 -30.72 8.74
CA VAL A 267 37.32 -31.87 9.63
C VAL A 267 36.66 -31.38 10.92
N ALA A 268 35.42 -31.80 11.17
CA ALA A 268 34.74 -31.58 12.44
C ALA A 268 34.94 -32.77 13.36
N GLU A 269 35.58 -32.53 14.50
CA GLU A 269 35.75 -33.47 15.61
C GLU A 269 34.40 -33.72 16.31
N SER A 270 34.11 -34.98 16.56
CA SER A 270 32.83 -35.51 17.06
C SER A 270 32.60 -35.23 18.55
N ALA A 271 31.37 -34.84 18.92
CA ALA A 271 30.82 -35.07 20.25
C ALA A 271 29.33 -35.47 20.16
N ASP A 272 29.00 -36.55 20.88
CA ASP A 272 27.78 -37.36 20.87
C ASP A 272 26.56 -36.65 21.55
N PRO A 273 25.30 -37.09 21.30
CA PRO A 273 24.06 -36.35 21.56
C PRO A 273 23.38 -36.71 22.89
N GLY A 274 22.50 -35.83 23.37
CA GLY A 274 21.63 -36.09 24.51
C GLY A 274 20.34 -35.27 24.53
N ALA A 275 19.23 -35.95 24.18
CA ALA A 275 17.83 -35.80 24.61
C ALA A 275 17.12 -34.41 24.53
N GLU A 276 16.16 -34.25 23.60
CA GLU A 276 14.67 -34.32 23.79
C GLU A 276 14.02 -32.95 24.02
N GLN A 277 13.38 -32.34 23.01
CA GLN A 277 12.00 -32.50 22.49
C GLN A 277 10.98 -31.53 23.12
N GLY A 278 10.30 -30.76 22.25
CA GLY A 278 9.23 -29.83 22.65
C GLY A 278 8.58 -29.01 21.52
N ALA A 279 8.19 -29.68 20.43
CA ALA A 279 7.12 -29.33 19.46
C ALA A 279 7.09 -27.93 18.80
N GLY A 280 7.72 -27.82 17.62
CA GLY A 280 7.36 -26.87 16.57
C GLY A 280 6.53 -27.57 15.49
N ALA A 281 5.50 -26.90 14.97
CA ALA A 281 4.66 -27.40 13.88
C ALA A 281 5.47 -27.45 12.57
N GLU A 282 5.66 -28.65 12.01
CA GLU A 282 6.27 -28.88 10.71
C GLU A 282 5.33 -28.51 9.56
N VAL A 283 5.84 -27.67 8.65
CA VAL A 283 5.26 -27.47 7.32
C VAL A 283 5.96 -28.44 6.36
N HIS A 284 5.25 -29.48 5.93
CA HIS A 284 5.75 -30.43 4.94
C HIS A 284 5.76 -29.81 3.53
N TRP A 285 6.96 -29.53 3.02
CA TRP A 285 7.19 -29.35 1.58
C TRP A 285 7.52 -30.71 0.95
N ARG A 286 6.65 -31.22 0.07
CA ARG A 286 6.98 -32.39 -0.76
C ARG A 286 7.88 -31.95 -1.92
N GLY A 287 9.19 -32.11 -1.75
CA GLY A 287 10.16 -32.12 -2.84
C GLY A 287 10.22 -33.51 -3.50
N GLY A 288 9.91 -33.56 -4.80
CA GLY A 288 10.20 -34.72 -5.65
C GLY A 288 11.59 -34.59 -6.27
N SER A 289 12.49 -35.50 -5.89
CA SER A 289 13.90 -35.62 -6.30
C SER A 289 14.09 -36.13 -7.75
N PRO A 290 15.33 -36.11 -8.31
CA PRO A 290 15.61 -36.16 -9.75
C PRO A 290 15.81 -37.56 -10.35
N ALA A 291 15.66 -37.61 -11.68
CA ALA A 291 16.28 -38.47 -12.71
C ALA A 291 16.63 -39.95 -12.43
N ARG A 292 16.17 -40.83 -13.32
CA ARG A 292 16.93 -42.01 -13.77
C ARG A 292 16.86 -42.15 -15.29
N ARG A 293 18.03 -42.36 -15.91
CA ARG A 293 18.23 -42.72 -17.31
C ARG A 293 17.78 -44.17 -17.56
N ALA A 294 17.28 -44.42 -18.77
CA ALA A 294 17.68 -45.52 -19.64
C ALA A 294 17.65 -44.98 -21.07
#